data_AF-A0A345BZ12-F1
#
_entry.id   AF-A0A345BZ12-F1
#
_cell.length_a   1.000
_cell.length_b   1.000
_cell.length_c   1.000
_cell.angle_alpha   90.00
_cell.angle_beta   90.00
_cell.angle_gamma   90.00
#
_symmetry.space_group_name_H-M   'P 1'
#
loop_
_entity.id
_entity.type
_entity.pdbx_description
1 polymer ?
#
loop_
_entity_poly.entity_id
_entity_poly.type
_entity_poly.pdbx_seq_one_letter_code
_entity_poly.pdbx_strand_id
1 'polypeptide(L)' 'MDGEEYDVIFQLIENDFALTEKIDEAYKEKYGNSSYLSPMLGKGPVSATVKVSPRDE' A
#
# COMPACT_ATOMS: atom_id res chain seq x y z
N MET A 1 -7.16 -18.00 -17.86
CA MET A 1 -6.95 -17.29 -16.59
C MET A 1 -8.27 -16.63 -16.30
N ASP A 2 -9.01 -17.10 -15.30
CA ASP A 2 -10.25 -16.45 -14.87
C ASP A 2 -9.87 -15.41 -13.82
N GLY A 3 -9.95 -14.15 -14.20
CA GLY A 3 -9.81 -13.00 -13.30
C GLY A 3 -11.01 -12.09 -13.52
N GLU A 4 -11.55 -11.54 -12.43
CA GLU A 4 -12.64 -10.56 -12.49
C GLU A 4 -12.05 -9.14 -12.45
N GLU A 5 -12.59 -8.24 -13.28
CA GLU A 5 -12.22 -6.84 -13.31
C GLU A 5 -13.20 -6.03 -12.45
N TYR A 6 -12.68 -5.07 -11.68
CA TYR A 6 -13.46 -4.21 -10.79
C TYR A 6 -13.15 -2.75 -11.09
N ASP A 7 -14.20 -1.93 -11.20
CA ASP A 7 -14.05 -0.48 -11.23
C ASP A 7 -13.78 0.04 -9.81
N VAL A 8 -12.71 0.81 -9.65
CA VAL A 8 -12.26 1.30 -8.34
C VAL A 8 -11.92 2.80 -8.38
N ILE A 9 -11.94 3.39 -7.19
CA ILE A 9 -11.49 4.75 -6.89
C ILE A 9 -10.20 4.66 -6.07
N PHE A 10 -9.19 5.42 -6.48
CA PHE A 10 -7.95 5.61 -5.73
C PHE A 10 -8.01 6.95 -5.00
N GLN A 11 -7.99 6.90 -3.66
CA GLN A 11 -7.93 8.09 -2.82
C GLN A 11 -6.54 8.16 -2.17
N LEU A 12 -5.81 9.24 -2.41
CA LEU A 12 -4.54 9.50 -1.73
C LEU A 12 -4.78 9.64 -0.21
N ILE A 13 -3.96 8.96 0.58
CA ILE A 13 -3.93 9.14 2.02
C ILE A 13 -2.83 10.12 2.38
N GLU A 14 -3.23 11.29 2.88
CA GLU A 14 -2.30 12.33 3.29
C GLU A 14 -2.02 12.25 4.79
N ASN A 15 -0.74 12.26 5.14
CA ASN A 15 -0.24 12.50 6.50
C ASN A 15 -0.81 11.59 7.61
N ASP A 16 -1.12 10.33 7.29
CA ASP A 16 -1.52 9.31 8.28
C ASP A 16 -0.32 8.46 8.71
N PHE A 17 0.39 8.94 9.74
CA PHE A 17 1.56 8.26 10.29
C PHE A 17 1.24 6.90 10.90
N ALA A 18 0.08 6.76 11.56
CA ALA A 18 -0.30 5.53 12.24
C ALA A 18 -0.64 4.43 11.22
N LEU A 19 -1.27 4.79 10.10
CA LEU A 19 -1.50 3.86 8.99
C LEU A 19 -0.17 3.47 8.32
N THR A 20 0.70 4.45 8.08
CA THR A 20 2.02 4.22 7.48
C THR A 20 2.83 3.21 8.29
N GLU A 21 2.89 3.38 9.61
CA GLU A 21 3.61 2.45 10.50
C GLU A 21 3.07 1.02 10.39
N LYS A 22 1.74 0.85 10.35
CA LYS A 22 1.12 -0.47 10.18
C LYS A 22 1.47 -1.12 8.83
N ILE A 23 1.53 -0.32 7.77
CA ILE A 23 1.93 -0.79 6.43
C ILE A 23 3.40 -1.22 6.45
N ASP A 24 4.28 -0.42 7.04
CA ASP A 24 5.71 -0.72 7.16
C ASP A 24 5.94 -2.03 7.93
N GLU A 25 5.25 -2.25 9.05
CA GLU A 25 5.32 -3.50 9.80
C GLU A 25 4.86 -4.71 8.97
N ALA A 26 3.76 -4.57 8.21
CA ALA A 26 3.31 -5.64 7.31
C ALA A 26 4.33 -5.94 6.19
N TYR A 27 5.00 -4.92 5.67
CA TYR A 27 6.09 -5.11 4.70
C TYR A 27 7.30 -5.82 5.34
N LYS A 28 7.69 -5.46 6.56
CA LYS A 28 8.78 -6.12 7.30
C LYS A 28 8.47 -7.59 7.56
N GLU A 29 7.24 -7.91 7.97
CA GLU A 29 6.80 -9.30 8.17
C GLU A 29 6.89 -10.11 6.88
N LYS A 30 6.39 -9.55 5.77
CA LYS A 30 6.34 -10.26 4.47
C LYS A 30 7.71 -10.38 3.79
N TYR A 31 8.57 -9.37 3.92
CA TYR A 31 9.78 -9.23 3.11
C TYR A 31 11.07 -9.08 3.94
N GLY A 32 11.07 -9.42 5.24
CA GLY A 32 12.18 -9.19 6.18
C GLY A 32 13.59 -9.57 5.67
N ASN A 33 13.70 -10.64 4.89
CA ASN A 33 14.98 -11.14 4.35
C ASN A 33 15.20 -10.78 2.86
N SER A 34 14.33 -9.98 2.27
CA SER A 34 14.39 -9.61 0.85
C SER A 34 15.00 -8.23 0.68
N SER A 35 15.88 -8.10 -0.32
CA SER A 35 16.39 -6.79 -0.77
C SER A 35 15.28 -5.85 -1.28
N TYR A 36 14.06 -6.37 -1.48
CA TYR A 36 12.87 -5.59 -1.81
C TYR A 36 12.35 -4.73 -0.65
N LEU A 37 12.66 -5.08 0.61
CA LEU A 37 12.11 -4.38 1.76
C LEU A 37 12.60 -2.92 1.86
N SER A 38 13.92 -2.71 1.82
CA SER A 38 14.53 -1.39 2.01
C SER A 38 13.99 -0.30 1.09
N PRO A 39 13.81 -0.50 -0.24
CA PRO A 39 13.22 0.53 -1.09
C PRO A 39 11.74 0.79 -0.78
N MET A 40 10.98 -0.19 -0.28
CA MET A 40 9.55 -0.04 0.00
C MET A 40 9.25 0.76 1.27
N LEU A 41 10.14 0.74 2.26
CA LEU A 41 10.04 1.56 3.47
C LEU A 41 10.51 3.02 3.26
N GLY A 42 10.86 3.39 2.02
CA GLY A 42 11.35 4.72 1.67
C GLY A 42 10.23 5.78 1.63
N LYS A 43 10.62 7.06 1.77
CA LYS A 43 9.67 8.20 1.73
C LYS A 43 8.81 8.25 0.47
N GLY A 44 9.35 7.84 -0.69
CA GLY A 44 8.63 7.84 -1.96
C GLY A 44 7.41 6.91 -1.92
N PRO A 45 7.58 5.58 -1.81
CA PRO A 45 6.46 4.64 -1.72
C PRO A 45 5.48 4.95 -0.59
N VAL A 46 5.98 5.34 0.59
CA VAL A 46 5.14 5.74 1.72
C VAL A 46 4.24 6.93 1.38
N SER A 47 4.79 7.98 0.74
CA SER A 47 4.03 9.17 0.34
C SER A 47 2.98 8.92 -0.76
N ALA A 48 3.04 7.77 -1.42
CA ALA A 48 2.11 7.38 -2.48
C ALA A 48 1.02 6.41 -2.01
N THR A 49 0.82 6.29 -0.69
CA THR A 49 -0.22 5.42 -0.12
C THR A 49 -1.61 5.86 -0.58
N VAL A 50 -2.36 4.95 -1.18
CA VAL A 50 -3.74 5.16 -1.62
C VAL A 50 -4.67 4.15 -0.96
N LYS A 51 -5.87 4.61 -0.62
CA LYS A 51 -7.00 3.72 -0.34
C LYS A 51 -7.71 3.41 -1.65
N VAL A 52 -7.91 2.13 -1.90
CA VAL A 52 -8.68 1.61 -3.03
C VAL A 52 -10.08 1.24 -2.53
N SER A 53 -11.11 1.76 -3.18
CA SER A 53 -12.52 1.44 -2.90
C SER A 53 -13.24 1.12 -4.21
N PRO A 54 -14.23 0.21 -4.25
CA PRO A 54 -15.09 0.03 -5.42
C PRO A 54 -15.77 1.34 -5.84
N ARG A 55 -15.94 1.55 -7.15
CA ARG A 55 -16.62 2.72 -7.72
C ARG A 55 -18.13 2.44 -7.81
N ASP A 56 -18.78 2.44 -6.65
CA ASP A 56 -20.21 2.13 -6.46
C ASP A 56 -20.64 0.71 -6.91
N GLU A 57 -21.58 0.12 -6.18
CA GLU A 57 -22.62 -0.75 -6.78
C GLU A 57 -23.86 0.12 -7.00
#